data_AF-A0A9X3K0K4-F1
#
_entry.id   AF-A0A9X3K0K4-F1
#
_cell.length_a   1.000
_cell.length_b   1.000
_cell.length_c   1.000
_cell.angle_alpha   90.00
_cell.angle_beta   90.00
_cell.angle_gamma   90.00
#
_symmetry.space_group_name_H-M   'P 1'
#
loop_
_entity.id
_entity.type
_entity.pdbx_description
1 polymer ?
#
loop_
_entity_poly.entity_id
_entity_poly.type
_entity_poly.pdbx_seq_one_letter_code
_entity_poly.pdbx_strand_id
1 'polypeptide(L)'
;MLDEEPFCRWCIQKGTVTVASRSVICGHVLGLAEGGSNDRANLCGECEPCSIEKTAAEAARAQGRVAPVARRRRTIGSDGWPIDD
;
A
#
# COMPACT_ATOMS: atom_id res chain seq x y z
N MET A 1 -19.79 5.93 -5.82
CA MET A 1 -18.33 5.81 -5.70
C MET A 1 -17.58 6.18 -6.99
N LEU A 2 -17.67 5.39 -8.08
CA LEU A 2 -16.90 5.68 -9.31
C LEU A 2 -17.33 6.99 -10.01
N ASP A 3 -18.61 7.34 -9.93
CA ASP A 3 -19.09 8.64 -10.45
C ASP A 3 -18.65 9.82 -9.58
N GLU A 4 -18.44 9.58 -8.28
CA GLU A 4 -17.97 10.59 -7.31
C GLU A 4 -16.45 10.78 -7.38
N GLU A 5 -15.71 9.72 -7.74
CA GLU A 5 -14.27 9.72 -7.96
C GLU A 5 -13.94 9.19 -9.36
N PRO A 6 -14.20 9.97 -10.43
CA PRO A 6 -14.04 9.53 -11.81
C PRO A 6 -12.57 9.31 -12.22
N PHE A 7 -11.63 9.83 -11.43
CA PHE A 7 -10.21 9.64 -11.60
C PHE A 7 -9.58 9.01 -10.36
N CYS A 8 -8.56 8.19 -10.60
CA CYS A 8 -7.83 7.42 -9.62
C CYS A 8 -7.26 8.34 -8.53
N ARG A 9 -7.66 8.09 -7.28
CA ARG A 9 -7.21 8.86 -6.12
C ARG A 9 -5.68 8.88 -6.00
N TRP A 10 -5.03 7.76 -6.31
CA TRP A 10 -3.58 7.62 -6.25
C TRP A 10 -2.85 8.43 -7.33
N CYS A 11 -3.37 8.46 -8.56
CA CYS A 11 -2.83 9.30 -9.63
C CYS A 11 -3.00 10.80 -9.35
N ILE A 12 -4.14 11.19 -8.76
CA ILE A 12 -4.38 12.57 -8.31
C ILE A 12 -3.33 12.96 -7.27
N GLN A 13 -3.11 12.12 -6.25
CA GLN A 13 -2.12 12.38 -5.20
C GLN A 13 -0.68 12.46 -5.73
N LYS A 14 -0.34 11.65 -6.74
CA LYS A 14 0.96 11.68 -7.42
C LYS A 14 1.12 12.87 -8.38
N GLY A 15 0.04 13.60 -8.70
CA GLY A 15 0.06 14.70 -9.67
C GLY A 15 0.18 14.25 -11.13
N THR A 16 -0.11 12.98 -11.43
CA THR A 16 0.11 12.35 -12.75
C THR A 16 -1.19 11.90 -13.41
N VAL A 17 -2.23 12.73 -13.32
CA VAL A 17 -3.55 12.43 -13.89
C VAL A 17 -3.49 12.46 -15.42
N THR A 18 -3.78 11.32 -16.04
CA THR A 18 -3.88 11.15 -17.49
C THR A 18 -5.19 10.44 -17.84
N VAL A 19 -5.45 10.19 -19.13
CA VAL A 19 -6.59 9.35 -19.56
C VAL A 19 -6.56 7.94 -18.94
N ALA A 20 -5.37 7.38 -18.70
CA ALA A 20 -5.20 6.09 -18.03
C ALA A 20 -5.53 6.14 -16.53
N SER A 21 -5.67 7.34 -15.96
CA SER A 21 -6.06 7.55 -14.57
C SER A 21 -7.57 7.46 -14.35
N ARG A 22 -8.40 7.15 -15.35
CA ARG A 22 -9.84 6.94 -15.15
C ARG A 22 -10.06 5.84 -14.10
N SER A 23 -10.90 6.11 -13.11
CA SER A 23 -11.31 5.10 -12.14
C SER A 23 -12.15 4.04 -12.84
N VAL A 24 -11.74 2.79 -12.69
CA VAL A 24 -12.44 1.60 -13.20
C VAL A 24 -12.77 0.62 -12.08
N ILE A 25 -12.14 0.78 -10.91
CA ILE A 25 -12.29 -0.09 -9.75
C ILE A 25 -12.66 0.76 -8.53
N CYS A 26 -13.60 0.27 -7.74
CA CYS A 26 -13.88 0.79 -6.40
C CYS A 26 -13.01 0.01 -5.41
N GLY A 27 -11.94 0.64 -4.93
CA GLY A 27 -11.01 0.05 -3.97
C GLY A 27 -11.24 0.53 -2.55
N HIS A 28 -10.45 -0.02 -1.62
CA HIS A 28 -10.34 0.45 -0.24
C HIS A 28 -9.03 1.20 -0.02
N VAL A 29 -9.03 2.37 0.62
CA VAL A 29 -7.80 3.10 0.97
C VAL A 29 -6.89 2.24 1.86
N LEU A 30 -7.47 1.63 2.89
CA LEU A 30 -6.87 0.55 3.68
C LEU A 30 -7.60 -0.75 3.36
N GLY A 31 -6.88 -1.79 2.94
CA GLY A 31 -7.48 -3.09 2.62
C GLY A 31 -8.18 -3.74 3.83
N LEU A 32 -9.24 -4.53 3.57
CA LEU A 32 -10.01 -5.19 4.63
C LEU A 32 -9.15 -6.09 5.53
N ALA A 33 -8.17 -6.80 4.95
CA ALA A 33 -7.23 -7.65 5.70
C ALA A 33 -6.29 -6.85 6.63
N GLU A 34 -6.14 -5.55 6.39
CA GLU A 34 -5.31 -4.64 7.18
C GLU A 34 -6.14 -3.77 8.14
N GLY A 35 -7.43 -4.09 8.32
CA GLY A 35 -8.34 -3.35 9.21
C GLY A 35 -9.17 -2.26 8.52
N GLY A 36 -9.21 -2.25 7.19
CA GLY A 36 -10.12 -1.40 6.43
C GLY A 36 -11.60 -1.71 6.66
N SER A 37 -12.46 -0.74 6.31
CA SER A 37 -13.92 -0.89 6.36
C SER A 37 -14.56 -0.63 4.99
N ASN A 38 -15.86 -0.92 4.85
CA ASN A 38 -16.65 -0.57 3.67
C ASN A 38 -17.29 0.83 3.78
N ASP A 39 -16.88 1.63 4.76
CA ASP A 39 -17.40 2.98 4.93
C ASP A 39 -16.97 3.86 3.76
N ARG A 40 -17.82 4.80 3.37
CA ARG A 40 -17.57 5.70 2.23
C ARG A 40 -16.22 6.42 2.34
N ALA A 41 -15.75 6.70 3.55
CA ALA A 41 -14.45 7.32 3.81
C ALA A 41 -13.25 6.43 3.46
N ASN A 42 -13.40 5.09 3.56
CA ASN A 42 -12.37 4.13 3.17
C ASN A 42 -12.51 3.67 1.71
N LEU A 43 -13.61 3.97 1.02
CA LEU A 43 -13.73 3.67 -0.40
C LEU A 43 -13.03 4.74 -1.27
N CYS A 44 -12.37 4.31 -2.34
CA CYS A 44 -11.69 5.18 -3.29
C CYS A 44 -11.84 4.70 -4.75
N GLY A 45 -11.76 5.65 -5.69
CA GLY A 45 -11.65 5.33 -7.11
C GLY A 45 -10.22 4.96 -7.48
N GLU A 46 -10.03 3.83 -8.16
CA GLU A 46 -8.72 3.33 -8.60
C GLU A 46 -8.71 3.03 -10.10
N CYS A 47 -7.61 3.37 -10.77
CA CYS A 47 -7.28 2.82 -12.09
C CYS A 47 -6.63 1.44 -11.92
N GLU A 48 -6.72 0.62 -12.96
CA GLU A 48 -6.19 -0.75 -12.95
C GLU A 48 -4.68 -0.84 -12.60
N PRO A 49 -3.78 -0.01 -13.16
CA PRO A 49 -2.36 -0.04 -12.79
C PRO A 49 -2.10 0.21 -11.30
N CYS A 50 -2.79 1.19 -10.71
CA CYS A 50 -2.62 1.49 -9.28
C CYS A 50 -3.24 0.43 -8.39
N SER A 51 -4.34 -0.21 -8.82
CA SER A 51 -4.95 -1.30 -8.07
C SER A 51 -4.03 -2.53 -8.00
N ILE A 52 -3.36 -2.85 -9.11
CA ILE A 52 -2.33 -3.92 -9.16
C ILE A 52 -1.14 -3.59 -8.26
N GLU A 53 -0.59 -2.36 -8.37
CA GLU A 53 0.52 -1.88 -7.53
C GLU A 53 0.19 -2.00 -6.03
N LYS A 54 -1.01 -1.54 -5.64
CA LYS A 54 -1.49 -1.58 -4.26
C LYS A 54 -1.68 -3.01 -3.77
N THR A 55 -2.34 -3.87 -4.55
CA THR A 55 -2.56 -5.27 -4.18
C THR A 55 -1.24 -6.00 -3.98
N ALA A 56 -0.24 -5.76 -4.84
CA ALA A 56 1.09 -6.34 -4.68
C ALA A 56 1.79 -5.85 -3.40
N ALA A 57 1.65 -4.56 -3.07
CA ALA A 57 2.21 -3.99 -1.85
C ALA A 57 1.52 -4.51 -0.57
N GLU A 58 0.20 -4.68 -0.59
CA GLU A 58 -0.60 -5.31 0.48
C GLU A 58 -0.19 -6.77 0.68
N ALA A 59 -0.06 -7.54 -0.41
CA ALA A 59 0.39 -8.92 -0.35
C ALA A 59 1.82 -9.03 0.23
N ALA A 60 2.72 -8.12 -0.16
CA ALA A 60 4.07 -8.07 0.41
C ALA A 60 4.06 -7.76 1.92
N ARG A 61 3.18 -6.85 2.38
CA ARG A 61 2.98 -6.58 3.82
C ARG A 61 2.46 -7.79 4.57
N ALA A 62 1.41 -8.44 4.05
CA ALA A 62 0.81 -9.63 4.64
C ALA A 62 1.82 -10.78 4.80
N GLN A 63 2.77 -10.90 3.88
CA GLN A 63 3.82 -11.93 3.90
C GLN A 63 5.04 -11.52 4.74
N GLY A 64 5.04 -10.35 5.37
CA GLY A 64 6.21 -9.82 6.10
C GLY A 64 7.40 -9.50 5.19
N ARG A 65 7.17 -9.33 3.88
CA ARG A 65 8.19 -9.05 2.85
C ARG A 65 8.43 -7.55 2.65
N VAL A 66 7.74 -6.69 3.38
CA VAL A 66 8.17 -5.30 3.49
C VAL A 66 9.53 -5.26 4.15
N ALA A 67 10.48 -4.57 3.51
CA ALA A 67 11.80 -4.38 4.07
C ALA A 67 11.62 -3.94 5.53
N PRO A 68 12.19 -4.66 6.52
CA PRO A 68 12.12 -4.20 7.89
C PRO A 68 12.65 -2.76 7.89
N VAL A 69 11.91 -1.81 8.47
CA VAL A 69 12.48 -0.52 8.90
C VAL A 69 13.79 -0.89 9.55
N ALA A 70 14.92 -0.60 8.89
CA ALA A 70 16.19 -1.32 9.05
C ALA A 70 16.34 -1.78 10.50
N ARG A 71 15.96 -3.05 10.80
CA ARG A 71 16.27 -3.61 12.11
C ARG A 71 17.79 -3.53 12.12
N ARG A 72 18.38 -2.66 12.95
CA ARG A 72 19.84 -2.57 13.09
C ARG A 72 20.31 -4.01 13.12
N ARG A 73 21.13 -4.41 12.14
CA ARG A 73 21.80 -5.71 12.21
C ARG A 73 22.57 -5.63 13.53
N ARG A 74 22.10 -6.33 14.56
CA ARG A 74 22.85 -6.44 15.80
C ARG A 74 24.17 -7.12 15.42
N THR A 75 25.28 -6.51 15.79
CA THR A 75 26.57 -7.18 15.62
C THR A 75 26.57 -8.38 16.57
N ILE A 76 26.88 -9.56 16.05
CA ILE A 76 26.96 -10.78 16.86
C ILE A 76 28.44 -11.01 17.17
N GLY A 77 28.77 -11.09 18.46
CA GLY A 77 30.12 -11.40 18.94
C GLY A 77 30.56 -12.81 18.55
N SER A 78 31.85 -13.10 18.71
CA SER A 78 32.39 -14.46 18.47
C SER A 78 31.87 -15.52 19.45
N ASP A 79 31.19 -15.09 20.51
CA ASP A 79 30.47 -15.91 21.50
C ASP A 79 29.00 -16.17 21.11
N GLY A 80 28.52 -15.58 20.01
CA GLY A 80 27.14 -15.73 19.54
C GLY A 80 26.13 -14.81 20.20
N TRP A 81 26.55 -13.91 21.09
CA TRP A 81 25.65 -12.95 21.75
C TRP A 81 25.66 -11.59 21.03
N PRO A 82 24.54 -10.83 21.05
CA PRO A 82 24.53 -9.47 20.54
C PRO A 82 25.50 -8.58 21.32
N ILE A 83 26.36 -7.85 20.63
CA ILE A 83 27.13 -6.74 21.22
C ILE A 83 26.33 -5.45 21.04
N ASP A 84 26.19 -4.68 22.12
CA ASP A 84 25.63 -3.34 22.05
C ASP A 84 26.73 -2.37 21.58
N ASP A 85 26.39 -1.43 20.68
CA ASP A 85 27.28 -0.35 20.22
C ASP A 85 27.42 0.75 21.29
#